data_AF-A0A2V8RDV4-F1
#
_entry.id   AF-A0A2V8RDV4-F1
#
_cell.length_a   1.000
_cell.length_b   1.000
_cell.length_c   1.000
_cell.angle_alpha   90.00
_cell.angle_beta   90.00
_cell.angle_gamma   90.00
#
_symmetry.space_group_name_H-M   'P 1'
#
loop_
_entity.id
_entity.type
_entity.pdbx_description
1 polymer ?
#
loop_
_entity_poly.entity_id
_entity_poly.type
_entity_poly.pdbx_seq_one_letter_code
_entity_poly.pdbx_strand_id
1 'polypeptide(L)' 'MAANPERRYALEEYLELERTSEERFEFRDGEIFCMSGVSEEHAEIET' A
#
# COMPACT_ATOMS: atom_id res chain seq x y z
N MET A 1 4.43 21.64 -0.73
CA MET A 1 4.73 20.20 -0.67
C MET A 1 5.13 19.76 -2.07
N ALA A 2 6.37 19.33 -2.27
CA ALA A 2 6.78 18.77 -3.56
C ALA A 2 6.05 17.43 -3.71
N ALA A 3 5.16 17.33 -4.70
CA ALA A 3 4.63 16.04 -5.13
C ALA A 3 5.82 15.17 -5.49
N ASN A 4 6.03 14.10 -4.72
CA ASN A 4 6.97 13.05 -5.03
C ASN A 4 6.74 12.68 -6.51
N PRO A 5 7.76 12.56 -7.37
CA PRO A 5 7.57 12.16 -8.77
C PRO A 5 6.57 11.02 -8.81
N GLU A 6 5.47 11.20 -9.57
CA GLU A 6 4.38 10.24 -9.73
C GLU A 6 4.96 8.94 -10.32
N ARG A 7 5.57 8.14 -9.46
CA ARG A 7 6.11 6.83 -9.82
C ARG A 7 4.88 5.96 -10.03
N ARG A 8 4.51 5.83 -11.30
CA ARG A 8 3.52 4.86 -11.73
C ARG A 8 4.21 3.51 -11.78
N TYR A 9 3.76 2.60 -10.93
CA TYR A 9 4.19 1.22 -10.90
C TYR A 9 3.42 0.42 -11.95
N ALA A 10 4.11 -0.52 -12.59
CA ALA A 10 3.43 -1.55 -13.37
C ALA A 10 2.73 -2.55 -12.44
N LEU A 11 1.73 -3.25 -12.97
CA LEU A 11 1.01 -4.26 -12.19
C LEU A 11 1.95 -5.38 -11.72
N GLU A 12 2.92 -5.75 -12.57
CA GLU A 12 3.92 -6.76 -12.27
C GLU A 12 4.79 -6.37 -11.08
N GLU A 13 5.20 -5.10 -10.99
CA GLU A 13 5.99 -4.57 -9.88
C GLU A 13 5.20 -4.62 -8.56
N TYR A 14 3.91 -4.30 -8.59
CA TYR A 14 3.02 -4.47 -7.44
C TYR A 14 2.91 -5.94 -7.02
N LEU A 15 2.75 -6.85 -7.98
CA LEU A 15 2.66 -8.29 -7.68
C LEU A 15 3.97 -8.85 -7.12
N GLU A 16 5.12 -8.35 -7.57
CA GLU A 16 6.42 -8.66 -6.95
C GLU A 16 6.49 -8.12 -5.52
N LEU A 17 6.13 -6.85 -5.33
CA LEU A 17 6.12 -6.22 -4.01
C LEU A 17 5.24 -6.98 -3.01
N GLU A 18 4.00 -7.29 -3.38
CA GLU A 18 3.04 -8.02 -2.54
C GLU A 18 3.52 -9.45 -2.21
N ARG A 19 4.31 -10.07 -3.09
CA ARG A 19 4.90 -11.40 -2.81
C ARG A 19 6.10 -11.33 -1.88
N THR A 20 6.86 -10.24 -1.91
CA THR A 20 8.10 -10.09 -1.13
C THR A 20 7.87 -9.41 0.21
N SER A 21 6.80 -8.64 0.35
CA SER A 21 6.49 -7.90 1.57
C SER A 21 5.54 -8.69 2.47
N GLU A 22 5.72 -8.54 3.78
CA GLU A 22 4.81 -9.08 4.79
C GLU A 22 3.63 -8.12 5.05
N GLU A 23 3.77 -6.86 4.63
CA GLU A 23 2.72 -5.84 4.68
C GLU A 23 1.77 -5.95 3.49
N ARG A 24 0.54 -5.48 3.66
CA ARG A 24 -0.47 -5.50 2.59
C ARG A 24 -0.44 -4.19 1.82
N PHE A 25 -0.43 -4.26 0.50
CA PHE A 25 -0.46 -3.09 -0.37
C PHE A 25 -1.72 -3.09 -1.23
N GLU A 26 -2.22 -1.90 -1.58
CA GLU A 26 -3.31 -1.72 -2.55
C GLU A 26 -2.75 -1.06 -3.80
N PHE A 27 -3.04 -1.63 -4.97
CA PHE A 27 -2.70 -1.05 -6.26
C PHE A 27 -3.90 -0.36 -6.91
N ARG A 28 -3.75 0.93 -7.27
CA ARG A 28 -4.79 1.72 -7.91
C ARG A 28 -4.21 2.71 -8.91
N ASP A 29 -4.58 2.57 -10.18
CA ASP A 29 -4.17 3.44 -11.30
C ASP A 29 -2.64 3.64 -11.46
N GLY A 30 -1.84 2.63 -11.10
CA GLY A 30 -0.38 2.74 -11.11
C GLY A 30 0.21 3.26 -9.80
N GLU A 31 -0.61 3.56 -8.80
CA GLU A 31 -0.15 3.93 -7.46
C GLU A 31 -0.24 2.71 -6.53
N ILE A 32 0.72 2.61 -5.61
CA ILE A 32 0.75 1.58 -4.58
C ILE A 32 0.59 2.26 -3.22
N PHE A 33 -0.40 1.82 -2.45
CA PHE A 33 -0.69 2.31 -1.10
C PHE A 33 -0.34 1.22 -0.10
N CYS A 34 0.54 1.50 0.87
CA CYS A 34 0.75 0.58 1.98
C CYS A 34 -0.46 0.64 2.90
N MET A 35 -1.17 -0.48 3.04
CA MET A 35 -2.10 -0.65 4.14
C MET A 35 -1.28 -1.05 5.36
N SER A 36 -0.61 -0.06 5.95
CA SER A 36 -0.07 -0.21 7.31
C SER A 36 -1.22 -0.71 8.16
N GLY A 37 -1.06 -1.91 8.74
CA GLY A 37 -2.14 -2.61 9.42
C GLY A 37 -2.89 -1.72 10.40
N VAL A 38 -4.15 -2.08 10.66
CA VAL A 38 -5.00 -1.42 11.65
C VAL A 38 -4.18 -1.26 12.95
N SER A 39 -3.99 -0.02 13.41
CA SER A 39 -3.40 0.18 14.74
C SER A 39 -4.34 -0.45 15.77
N GLU A 40 -3.82 -0.89 16.90
CA GLU A 40 -4.65 -1.46 17.99
C GLU A 40 -5.82 -0.53 18.36
N GLU A 41 -5.61 0.79 18.29
CA GLU A 41 -6.64 1.83 18.49
C GLU A 41 -7.72 1.82 17.40
N HIS A 42 -7.37 1.52 16.15
CA HIS A 42 -8.33 1.44 15.05
C HIS A 42 -9.08 0.09 15.09
N ALA A 43 -8.45 -0.97 15.65
CA ALA A 43 -9.08 -2.26 15.96
C ALA A 43 -10.19 -2.16 17.01
N GLU A 44 -10.01 -1.28 17.99
CA GLU A 44 -10.94 -1.10 19.10
C GLU A 44 -12.29 -0.52 18.65
N ILE A 45 -12.31 0.32 17.60
CA ILE A 45 -13.53 0.97 17.09
C ILE A 45 -14.28 0.09 16.08
N GLU A 46 -13.60 -0.88 15.46
CA GLU A 46 -14.21 -1.80 14.48
C GLU A 46 -14.93 -3.02 15.11
N THR A 47 -14.98 -3.12 16.44
CA THR A 47 -15.79 -4.10 17.21
C THR A 47 -17.17 -3.57 17.58
#